data_AF-A0AAJ6XB44-F1
#
_entry.id   AF-A0AAJ6XB44-F1
#
_cell.length_a   1.000
_cell.length_b   1.000
_cell.length_c   1.000
_cell.angle_alpha   90.00
_cell.angle_beta   90.00
_cell.angle_gamma   90.00
#
_symmetry.space_group_name_H-M   'P 1'
#
loop_
_entity.id
_entity.type
_entity.pdbx_description
1 polymer ?
#
loop_
_entity_poly.entity_id
_entity_poly.type
_entity_poly.pdbx_seq_one_letter_code
_entity_poly.pdbx_strand_id
1 'polypeptide(L)'
;MASFSKILSKTDVNKRLTVPIKFLKSLPSFDGGHAVKFEARDEGGEAWAFLCSVRRRGHPKPVLTRGWKAFINSKKLKTGDKVSFIKCKNRATAKTSYRVRAEKEIKIFGAIIGYAPL
;
A
#
# COMPACT_ATOMS: atom_id res chain seq x y z
N MET A 1 8.32 -11.13 -8.40
CA MET A 1 8.15 -10.18 -7.28
C MET A 1 6.66 -9.92 -7.13
N ALA A 2 6.10 -9.95 -5.92
CA ALA A 2 4.69 -9.62 -5.72
C ALA A 2 4.56 -8.10 -5.61
N SER A 3 3.67 -7.50 -6.39
CA SER A 3 3.37 -6.07 -6.29
C SER A 3 1.89 -5.83 -6.58
N PHE A 4 1.39 -4.68 -6.15
CA PHE A 4 0.14 -4.14 -6.65
C PHE A 4 0.22 -2.62 -6.72
N SER A 5 -0.59 -2.07 -7.61
CA SER A 5 -0.78 -0.64 -7.76
C SER A 5 -2.27 -0.32 -7.72
N LYS A 6 -2.61 0.84 -7.18
CA LYS A 6 -3.99 1.28 -7.07
C LYS A 6 -4.11 2.79 -7.19
N ILE A 7 -5.05 3.23 -8.02
CA ILE A 7 -5.54 4.62 -8.04
C ILE A 7 -6.45 4.81 -6.82
N LEU A 8 -6.15 5.81 -6.01
CA LEU A 8 -6.81 6.04 -4.74
C LEU A 8 -8.23 6.57 -4.97
N SER A 9 -9.21 5.86 -4.41
CA SER A 9 -10.59 6.33 -4.31
C SER A 9 -10.80 7.24 -3.10
N LYS A 10 -11.95 7.90 -3.02
CA LYS A 10 -12.39 8.65 -1.83
C LYS A 10 -12.30 7.82 -0.54
N THR A 11 -12.64 6.53 -0.61
CA THR A 11 -12.58 5.64 0.56
C THR A 11 -11.15 5.33 0.97
N ASP A 12 -10.25 5.18 0.00
CA ASP A 12 -8.85 4.92 0.28
C ASP A 12 -8.23 6.13 0.99
N VAL A 13 -8.46 7.35 0.50
CA VAL A 13 -7.94 8.57 1.13
C VAL A 13 -8.53 8.81 2.52
N ASN A 14 -9.85 8.65 2.67
CA ASN A 14 -10.53 9.07 3.90
C ASN A 14 -10.58 8.01 5.00
N LYS A 15 -10.43 6.72 4.66
CA LYS A 15 -10.64 5.62 5.62
C LYS A 15 -9.51 4.59 5.63
N ARG A 16 -9.34 3.83 4.54
CA ARG A 16 -8.46 2.65 4.50
C ARG A 16 -8.19 2.20 3.08
N LEU A 17 -6.98 1.73 2.81
CA LEU A 17 -6.63 1.14 1.51
C LEU A 17 -7.16 -0.29 1.42
N THR A 18 -7.94 -0.61 0.40
CA THR A 18 -8.21 -2.02 0.08
C THR A 18 -7.01 -2.64 -0.64
N VAL A 19 -6.51 -3.75 -0.11
CA VAL A 19 -5.39 -4.51 -0.67
C VAL A 19 -5.96 -5.63 -1.56
N PRO A 20 -5.35 -5.93 -2.71
CA PRO A 20 -5.75 -7.10 -3.49
C PRO A 20 -5.44 -8.40 -2.74
N ILE A 21 -6.36 -9.38 -2.77
CA ILE A 21 -6.16 -10.69 -2.12
C ILE A 21 -4.90 -11.40 -2.63
N LYS A 22 -4.53 -11.21 -3.90
CA LYS A 22 -3.28 -11.76 -4.46
C LYS A 22 -2.04 -11.24 -3.73
N PHE A 23 -2.04 -9.97 -3.30
CA PHE A 23 -0.94 -9.38 -2.55
C PHE A 23 -0.97 -9.76 -1.06
N LEU A 24 -2.13 -10.10 -0.50
CA LEU A 24 -2.25 -10.58 0.88
C LEU A 24 -1.32 -11.78 1.16
N LYS A 25 -1.24 -12.73 0.21
CA LYS A 25 -0.34 -13.90 0.29
C LYS A 25 1.15 -13.54 0.34
N SER A 26 1.49 -12.29 0.01
CA SER A 26 2.87 -11.81 -0.01
C SER A 26 3.30 -11.14 1.30
N LEU A 27 2.34 -10.77 2.16
CA LEU A 27 2.60 -10.19 3.48
C LEU A 27 3.20 -11.23 4.44
N PRO A 28 3.73 -10.80 5.60
CA PRO A 28 4.16 -11.73 6.64
C PRO A 28 3.00 -12.62 7.12
N SER A 29 3.34 -13.70 7.83
CA SER A 29 2.36 -14.57 8.47
C SER A 29 1.43 -13.77 9.40
N PHE A 30 0.17 -14.19 9.47
CA PHE A 30 -0.82 -13.65 10.39
C PHE A 30 -0.79 -14.37 11.74
N ASP A 31 -0.01 -15.45 11.87
CA ASP A 31 0.18 -16.25 13.08
C ASP A 31 -1.16 -16.67 13.74
N GLY A 32 -2.09 -17.15 12.91
CA GLY A 32 -3.44 -17.54 13.33
C GLY A 32 -4.40 -16.37 13.60
N GLY A 33 -3.91 -15.13 13.56
CA GLY A 33 -4.70 -13.91 13.72
C GLY A 33 -5.39 -13.42 12.44
N HIS A 34 -6.00 -12.23 12.54
CA HIS A 34 -6.69 -11.57 11.42
C HIS A 34 -6.05 -10.23 11.02
N ALA A 35 -4.90 -9.90 11.60
CA ALA A 35 -4.13 -8.72 11.23
C ALA A 35 -2.64 -9.00 11.31
N VAL A 36 -1.87 -8.36 10.43
CA VAL A 36 -0.41 -8.44 10.38
C VAL A 36 0.16 -7.04 10.25
N LYS A 37 1.24 -6.78 11.00
CA LYS A 37 2.04 -5.56 10.85
C LYS A 37 3.17 -5.82 9.86
N PHE A 38 3.47 -4.86 9.01
CA PHE A 38 4.66 -4.89 8.16
C PHE A 38 5.17 -3.46 7.94
N GLU A 39 6.47 -3.35 7.68
CA GLU A 39 7.12 -2.09 7.33
C GLU A 39 7.38 -2.07 5.83
N ALA A 40 7.10 -0.92 5.19
CA ALA A 40 7.52 -0.65 3.82
C ALA A 40 8.28 0.68 3.76
N ARG A 41 9.39 0.70 3.02
CA ARG A 41 10.16 1.93 2.78
C ARG A 41 9.66 2.67 1.56
N ASP A 42 9.58 3.98 1.65
CA ASP A 42 9.27 4.82 0.50
C ASP A 42 10.51 5.15 -0.35
N GLU A 43 10.31 5.96 -1.39
CA GLU A 43 11.37 6.34 -2.34
C GLU A 43 12.42 7.26 -1.72
N GLY A 44 12.06 8.00 -0.66
CA GLY A 44 13.00 8.78 0.16
C GLY A 44 13.73 7.95 1.22
N GLY A 45 13.42 6.66 1.34
CA GLY A 45 14.00 5.76 2.33
C GLY A 45 13.29 5.74 3.69
N GLU A 46 12.24 6.54 3.87
CA GLU A 46 11.48 6.62 5.12
C GLU A 46 10.69 5.33 5.34
N ALA A 47 10.70 4.84 6.58
CA ALA A 47 10.07 3.59 6.97
C ALA A 47 8.63 3.81 7.45
N TRP A 48 7.67 3.14 6.81
CA TRP A 48 6.26 3.23 7.15
C TRP A 48 5.72 1.91 7.68
N ALA A 49 5.26 1.91 8.94
CA ALA A 49 4.60 0.76 9.55
C ALA A 49 3.10 0.73 9.23
N PHE A 50 2.65 -0.36 8.60
CA PHE A 50 1.25 -0.57 8.24
C PHE A 50 0.65 -1.77 8.97
N LEU A 51 -0.63 -1.68 9.34
CA LEU A 51 -1.43 -2.82 9.79
C LEU A 51 -2.40 -3.24 8.69
N CYS A 52 -2.17 -4.41 8.11
CA CYS A 52 -3.13 -5.07 7.22
C CYS A 52 -4.04 -5.96 8.05
N SER A 53 -5.36 -5.85 7.85
CA SER A 53 -6.35 -6.70 8.52
C SER A 53 -7.32 -7.32 7.52
N VAL A 54 -7.78 -8.53 7.80
CA VAL A 54 -8.82 -9.23 7.05
C VAL A 54 -10.09 -9.35 7.89
N ARG A 55 -11.24 -9.48 7.22
CA ARG A 55 -12.52 -9.74 7.89
C ARG A 55 -12.44 -11.05 8.68
N ARG A 56 -13.04 -11.07 9.88
CA ARG A 56 -13.12 -12.27 10.73
C ARG A 56 -14.15 -13.30 10.23
N ARG A 57 -15.14 -12.85 9.46
CA ARG A 57 -16.23 -13.67 8.92
C ARG A 57 -16.49 -13.32 7.45
N GLY A 58 -16.88 -14.32 6.66
CA GLY A 58 -17.19 -14.18 5.24
C GLY A 58 -15.96 -13.99 4.35
N HIS A 59 -16.18 -13.47 3.13
CA HIS A 59 -15.12 -13.30 2.14
C HIS A 59 -13.96 -12.42 2.67
N PRO A 60 -12.70 -12.88 2.62
CA PRO A 60 -11.54 -12.11 3.08
C PRO A 60 -11.44 -10.78 2.32
N LYS A 61 -11.51 -9.66 3.06
CA LYS A 61 -11.30 -8.32 2.50
C LYS A 61 -10.11 -7.66 3.20
N PRO A 62 -8.89 -7.78 2.66
CA PRO A 62 -7.72 -7.21 3.29
C PRO A 62 -7.70 -5.69 3.12
N VAL A 63 -7.40 -4.99 4.21
CA VAL A 63 -7.36 -3.53 4.26
C VAL A 63 -6.18 -3.03 5.10
N LEU A 64 -5.49 -1.98 4.64
CA LEU A 64 -4.54 -1.24 5.46
C LEU A 64 -5.30 -0.22 6.30
N THR A 65 -5.14 -0.30 7.62
CA THR A 65 -5.87 0.53 8.59
C THR A 65 -4.93 1.45 9.34
N ARG A 66 -4.18 0.94 10.32
CA ARG A 66 -3.17 1.73 11.05
C ARG A 66 -1.97 2.01 10.16
N GLY A 67 -1.38 3.21 10.32
CA GLY A 67 -0.29 3.73 9.49
C GLY A 67 -0.75 4.34 8.15
N TRP A 68 -1.86 3.84 7.59
CA TRP A 68 -2.31 4.28 6.27
C TRP A 68 -2.71 5.76 6.21
N LYS A 69 -3.54 6.24 7.14
CA LYS A 69 -3.95 7.65 7.16
C LYS A 69 -2.76 8.60 7.39
N ALA A 70 -1.80 8.19 8.22
CA ALA A 70 -0.59 8.96 8.46
C ALA A 70 0.25 9.08 7.18
N PHE A 71 0.39 7.99 6.43
CA PHE A 71 1.05 7.99 5.12
C PHE A 71 0.35 8.91 4.11
N ILE A 72 -0.98 8.81 3.98
CA ILE A 72 -1.78 9.68 3.11
C ILE A 72 -1.53 11.16 3.44
N ASN A 73 -1.61 11.53 4.71
CA ASN A 73 -1.46 12.91 5.15
C ASN A 73 -0.03 13.43 4.91
N SER A 74 0.99 12.64 5.27
CA SER A 74 2.39 13.01 5.08
C SER A 74 2.75 13.20 3.61
N LYS A 75 2.30 12.28 2.74
CA LYS A 75 2.51 12.35 1.28
C LYS A 75 1.51 13.25 0.56
N LYS A 76 0.64 13.94 1.31
CA LYS A 76 -0.42 14.84 0.81
C LYS A 76 -1.27 14.21 -0.29
N LEU A 77 -1.54 12.90 -0.21
CA LEU A 77 -2.18 12.12 -1.26
C LEU A 77 -3.69 12.40 -1.34
N LYS A 78 -4.21 12.50 -2.56
CA LYS A 78 -5.62 12.79 -2.86
C LYS A 78 -6.25 11.72 -3.74
N THR A 79 -7.57 11.80 -3.91
CA THR A 79 -8.29 10.91 -4.84
C THR A 79 -7.74 11.13 -6.25
N GLY A 80 -7.48 10.03 -6.97
CA GLY A 80 -6.82 10.07 -8.27
C GLY A 80 -5.32 9.81 -8.21
N ASP A 81 -4.63 10.11 -7.10
CA ASP A 81 -3.21 9.73 -6.94
C ASP A 81 -3.06 8.20 -6.93
N LYS A 82 -1.85 7.71 -7.23
CA LYS A 82 -1.56 6.28 -7.32
C LYS A 82 -0.60 5.86 -6.23
N VAL A 83 -0.85 4.69 -5.63
CA VAL A 83 0.05 4.05 -4.68
C VAL A 83 0.38 2.65 -5.14
N SER A 84 1.65 2.27 -4.98
CA SER A 84 2.14 0.94 -5.32
C SER A 84 2.87 0.31 -4.14
N PHE A 85 2.61 -0.97 -3.85
CA PHE A 85 3.37 -1.75 -2.88
C PHE A 85 4.10 -2.88 -3.58
N ILE A 86 5.35 -3.11 -3.20
CA ILE A 86 6.22 -4.10 -3.83
C ILE A 86 6.90 -4.91 -2.73
N LYS A 87 6.80 -6.24 -2.82
CA LYS A 87 7.62 -7.18 -2.04
C LYS A 87 8.95 -7.40 -2.74
N CYS A 88 10.03 -7.07 -2.07
CA CYS A 88 11.40 -7.31 -2.48
C CYS A 88 11.95 -8.52 -1.71
N LYS A 89 12.77 -9.33 -2.38
CA LYS A 89 13.56 -10.40 -1.74
C LYS A 89 15.03 -10.13 -2.05
N ASN A 90 15.83 -9.97 -1.01
CA ASN A 90 17.28 -9.93 -1.18
C ASN A 90 17.75 -11.35 -1.51
N ARG A 91 18.40 -11.53 -2.67
CA ARG A 91 18.85 -12.86 -3.12
C ARG A 91 20.00 -13.40 -2.25
N ALA A 92 20.88 -12.53 -1.75
CA ALA A 92 22.03 -12.92 -0.95
C ALA A 92 21.65 -13.30 0.49
N THR A 93 20.72 -12.58 1.11
CA THR A 93 20.35 -12.79 2.52
C THR A 93 19.02 -13.52 2.71
N ALA A 94 18.33 -13.86 1.62
CA ALA A 94 16.93 -14.32 1.61
C ALA A 94 15.92 -13.40 2.34
N LYS A 95 16.35 -12.22 2.80
CA LYS A 95 15.54 -11.29 3.60
C LYS A 95 14.44 -10.68 2.73
N THR A 96 13.21 -10.72 3.25
CA THR A 96 12.07 -10.03 2.66
C THR A 96 12.06 -8.57 3.11
N SER A 97 11.79 -7.65 2.19
CA SER A 97 11.49 -6.25 2.49
C SER A 97 10.32 -5.77 1.63
N TYR A 98 9.73 -4.64 2.00
CA TYR A 98 8.64 -4.04 1.25
C TYR A 98 8.98 -2.61 0.87
N ARG A 99 8.50 -2.18 -0.29
CA ARG A 99 8.55 -0.79 -0.74
C ARG A 99 7.13 -0.27 -0.95
N VAL A 100 6.94 1.01 -0.68
CA VAL A 100 5.73 1.76 -1.01
C VAL A 100 6.10 2.93 -1.91
N ARG A 101 5.41 3.10 -3.03
CA ARG A 101 5.56 4.26 -3.92
C ARG A 101 4.29 5.05 -3.94
N ALA A 102 4.43 6.36 -4.03
CA ALA A 102 3.34 7.29 -4.11
C ALA A 102 3.57 8.19 -5.32
N GLU A 103 2.57 8.30 -6.19
CA GLU A 103 2.69 9.00 -7.45
C GLU A 103 1.49 9.95 -7.62
N LYS A 104 1.76 11.22 -7.94
CA LYS A 104 0.74 12.25 -8.18
C LYS A 104 0.12 12.10 -9.56
N GLU A 105 -1.21 12.18 -9.62
CA GLU A 105 -1.93 12.27 -10.88
C GLU A 105 -1.58 13.57 -11.61
N ILE A 106 -1.20 13.47 -12.89
CA ILE A 106 -0.91 14.63 -13.75
C ILE A 106 -2.08 14.81 -14.71
N LYS A 107 -2.67 16.01 -14.69
CA LYS A 107 -3.77 16.41 -15.59
C LYS A 107 -3.38 17.61 -16.43
N ILE A 108 -3.68 17.53 -17.72
CA ILE A 108 -3.61 18.66 -18.65
C ILE A 108 -4.99 18.80 -19.29
N PHE A 109 -5.60 19.98 -19.19
CA PHE A 109 -6.95 20.26 -19.69
C PHE A 109 -8.02 19.23 -19.28
N GLY A 110 -7.94 18.73 -18.04
CA GLY A 110 -8.86 17.71 -17.51
C GLY A 110 -8.55 16.26 -17.93
N ALA A 111 -7.67 16.05 -18.91
CA ALA A 111 -7.22 14.73 -19.32
C ALA A 111 -6.07 14.24 -18.43
N ILE A 112 -6.13 12.97 -18.00
CA ILE A 112 -5.04 12.31 -17.26
C ILE A 112 -3.95 11.95 -18.26
N ILE A 113 -2.75 12.49 -18.07
CA ILE A 113 -1.61 12.25 -18.97
C ILE A 113 -0.52 11.40 -18.33
N GLY A 114 -0.57 11.16 -17.01
CA GLY A 114 0.42 10.33 -16.35
C GLY A 114 0.40 10.43 -14.83
N TYR A 115 1.45 9.87 -14.23
CA TYR A 115 1.68 9.88 -12.80
C TYR A 115 3.17 10.18 -12.53
N ALA A 116 3.45 11.12 -11.63
CA ALA A 116 4.83 11.48 -11.24
C ALA A 116 5.15 10.95 -9.84
N PRO A 117 6.33 10.33 -9.61
CA PRO A 117 6.75 9.90 -8.27
C PRO A 117 6.89 11.10 -7.31
N LEU A 118 6.77 10.80 -6.01
CA LEU A 118 6.96 11.76 -4.90
C LEU A 118 8.39 11.77 -4.35
#